data_AF-A0A1A2P5P1-F1
#
_entry.id   AF-A0A1A2P5P1-F1
#
_cell.length_a   1.000
_cell.length_b   1.000
_cell.length_c   1.000
_cell.angle_alpha   90.00
_cell.angle_beta   90.00
_cell.angle_gamma   90.00
#
_symmetry.space_group_name_H-M   'P 1'
#
loop_
_entity.id
_entity.type
_entity.pdbx_description
1 polymer ?
#
loop_
_entity_poly.entity_id
_entity_poly.type
_entity_poly.pdbx_seq_one_letter_code
_entity_poly.pdbx_strand_id
1 'polypeptide(L)' 'MAIDSWSDASEIHPSKIRVGDVIGTRRPTGARLTVKMISSPQAGTRLWTFFSQDANGQQRTSTFGEDDMVRRYAAAS' A
#
# COMPACT_ATOMS: atom_id res chain seq x y z
N MET A 1 -7.26 -15.58 10.91
CA MET A 1 -6.07 -15.24 11.72
C MET A 1 -5.64 -13.84 11.28
N ALA A 2 -5.83 -12.84 12.12
CA ALA A 2 -5.70 -11.44 11.70
C ALA A 2 -4.25 -11.08 11.44
N ILE A 3 -3.98 -10.58 10.23
CA ILE A 3 -2.67 -10.04 9.83
C ILE A 3 -2.49 -8.70 10.52
N ASP A 4 -2.27 -8.73 11.84
CA ASP A 4 -2.23 -7.55 12.67
C ASP A 4 -0.81 -6.96 12.74
N SER A 5 0.20 -7.81 12.54
CA SER A 5 1.61 -7.45 12.63
C SER A 5 2.20 -7.07 11.26
N TRP A 6 2.95 -5.97 11.22
CA TRP A 6 3.68 -5.52 10.02
C TRP A 6 4.55 -6.62 9.37
N SER A 7 5.06 -7.56 10.17
CA SER A 7 5.86 -8.71 9.74
C SER A 7 5.05 -9.80 9.02
N ASP A 8 3.74 -9.84 9.20
CA ASP A 8 2.84 -10.83 8.60
C ASP A 8 2.28 -10.34 7.24
N ALA A 9 2.38 -9.03 6.99
CA ALA A 9 1.98 -8.43 5.72
C ALA A 9 2.88 -8.91 4.57
N SER A 10 2.26 -9.38 3.49
CA SER A 10 2.99 -9.84 2.32
C SER A 10 3.62 -8.66 1.57
N GLU A 11 4.92 -8.72 1.33
CA GLU A 11 5.58 -7.83 0.37
C GLU A 11 5.19 -8.23 -1.04
N ILE A 12 4.55 -7.30 -1.72
CA ILE A 12 4.12 -7.48 -3.10
C ILE A 12 4.48 -6.26 -3.92
N HIS A 13 4.66 -6.51 -5.21
CA HIS A 13 4.94 -5.47 -6.18
C HIS A 13 3.73 -4.51 -6.29
N PRO A 14 3.94 -3.18 -6.42
CA PRO A 14 2.87 -2.18 -6.48
C PRO A 14 1.84 -2.45 -7.59
N SER A 15 2.25 -3.08 -8.69
CA SER A 15 1.33 -3.48 -9.78
C SER A 15 0.24 -4.48 -9.37
N LYS A 16 0.41 -5.21 -8.25
CA LYS A 16 -0.56 -6.18 -7.73
C LYS A 16 -1.55 -5.56 -6.74
N ILE A 17 -1.33 -4.33 -6.31
CA ILE A 17 -2.19 -3.61 -5.37
C ILE A 17 -3.46 -3.13 -6.08
N ARG A 18 -4.59 -3.17 -5.38
CA ARG A 18 -5.88 -2.69 -5.89
C ARG A 18 -6.50 -1.65 -4.97
N VAL A 19 -7.42 -0.86 -5.52
CA VAL A 19 -8.25 0.04 -4.72
C VAL A 19 -9.08 -0.79 -3.74
N GLY A 20 -9.10 -0.39 -2.47
CA GLY A 20 -9.71 -1.12 -1.36
C GLY A 20 -8.72 -1.96 -0.55
N ASP A 21 -7.50 -2.21 -1.06
CA ASP A 21 -6.48 -2.91 -0.29
C ASP A 21 -5.96 -2.08 0.88
N VAL A 22 -5.64 -2.75 1.97
CA VAL A 22 -4.96 -2.13 3.11
C VAL A 22 -3.47 -2.38 2.97
N ILE A 23 -2.70 -1.30 2.85
CA ILE A 23 -1.25 -1.34 2.70
C ILE A 23 -0.55 -0.71 3.91
N GLY A 24 0.66 -1.18 4.17
CA GLY A 24 1.57 -0.59 5.13
C GLY A 24 2.66 0.22 4.45
N THR A 25 3.15 1.23 5.16
CA THR A 25 4.37 1.91 4.73
C THR A 25 5.60 1.02 4.98
N ARG A 26 6.71 1.24 4.24
CA ARG A 26 8.00 0.55 4.47
C ARG A 26 8.54 0.76 5.89
N ARG A 27 8.12 1.82 6.59
CA ARG A 27 8.48 2.05 7.99
C ARG A 27 7.53 1.26 8.89
N PRO A 28 8.02 0.66 9.99
CA PRO A 28 7.21 -0.04 10.97
C PRO A 28 6.43 0.96 11.84
N THR A 29 5.70 1.88 11.21
CA THR A 29 4.84 2.85 11.89
C THR A 29 3.52 2.23 12.34
N GLY A 30 3.24 0.99 11.95
CA GLY A 30 1.95 0.33 12.21
C GLY A 30 0.76 0.96 11.47
N ALA A 31 0.99 1.99 10.64
CA ALA A 31 -0.06 2.69 9.92
C ALA A 31 -0.65 1.79 8.83
N ARG A 32 -1.97 1.56 8.93
CA ARG A 32 -2.76 0.81 7.97
C ARG A 32 -3.46 1.80 7.06
N LEU A 33 -2.99 1.86 5.82
CA LEU A 33 -3.47 2.81 4.83
C LEU A 33 -4.37 2.08 3.83
N THR A 34 -5.64 2.44 3.78
CA THR A 34 -6.58 1.89 2.80
C THR A 34 -6.40 2.59 1.47
N VAL A 35 -6.02 1.87 0.43
CA VAL A 35 -5.84 2.41 -0.92
C VAL A 35 -7.20 2.87 -1.45
N LYS A 36 -7.31 4.16 -1.78
CA LYS A 36 -8.50 4.77 -2.38
C LYS A 36 -8.33 4.97 -3.87
N MET A 37 -7.10 5.23 -4.32
CA MET A 37 -6.80 5.46 -5.72
C MET A 37 -5.38 5.02 -6.04
N ILE A 38 -5.19 4.52 -7.26
CA ILE A 38 -3.89 4.11 -7.79
C ILE A 38 -3.68 4.86 -9.09
N SER A 39 -2.66 5.68 -9.16
CA SER A 39 -2.16 6.23 -10.41
C SER A 39 -1.06 5.30 -10.91
N SER A 40 -1.34 4.60 -12.01
CA SER A 40 -0.37 3.74 -12.66
C SER A 40 0.70 4.57 -13.37
N PRO A 41 1.92 4.04 -13.51
CA PRO A 41 2.99 4.65 -14.29
C PRO A 41 2.50 5.07 -15.68
N GLN A 42 2.66 6.35 -16.05
CA GLN A 42 2.44 6.82 -17.41
C GLN A 42 3.69 6.58 -18.27
N ALA A 43 3.54 6.56 -19.60
CA ALA A 43 4.59 6.23 -20.57
C ALA A 43 5.87 7.05 -20.31
N GLY A 44 6.83 6.45 -19.60
CA GLY A 44 8.12 7.05 -19.23
C GLY A 44 8.46 6.99 -17.75
N THR A 45 7.47 7.01 -16.84
CA THR A 45 7.71 6.96 -15.39
C THR A 45 7.24 5.63 -14.84
N ARG A 46 8.16 4.73 -14.47
CA ARG A 46 7.89 3.44 -13.80
C ARG A 46 7.52 3.62 -12.31
N LEU A 47 6.73 4.64 -12.01
CA LEU A 47 6.33 5.03 -10.66
C LEU A 47 4.81 4.87 -10.49
N TRP A 48 4.40 4.10 -9.49
CA TRP A 48 3.02 3.98 -9.04
C TRP A 48 2.79 4.97 -7.91
N THR A 49 1.74 5.78 -8.02
CA THR A 49 1.32 6.68 -6.94
C THR A 49 0.05 6.15 -6.30
N PHE A 50 0.13 5.76 -5.03
CA PHE A 50 -1.03 5.35 -4.24
C PHE A 50 -1.54 6.52 -3.41
N PHE A 51 -2.82 6.78 -3.55
CA PHE A 51 -3.56 7.65 -2.63
C PHE A 51 -4.33 6.75 -1.69
N SER A 52 -3.96 6.83 -0.43
CA SER A 52 -4.46 5.97 0.62
C SER A 52 -5.00 6.79 1.77
N GLN A 53 -5.83 6.20 2.61
CA GLN A 53 -6.43 6.86 3.75
C GLN A 53 -6.12 6.05 5.00
N ASP A 54 -5.59 6.73 6.00
CA ASP A 54 -5.34 6.16 7.32
C ASP A 54 -6.64 5.99 8.13
N ALA A 55 -6.60 5.22 9.22
CA ALA A 55 -7.74 5.03 10.13
C ALA A 55 -8.29 6.36 10.69
N ASN A 56 -7.45 7.38 10.81
CA ASN A 56 -7.86 8.73 11.24
C ASN A 56 -8.53 9.56 10.13
N GLY A 57 -8.80 8.97 8.96
CA GLY A 57 -9.35 9.67 7.79
C GLY A 57 -8.34 10.53 7.02
N GLN A 58 -7.09 10.61 7.49
CA GLN A 58 -6.04 11.40 6.85
C GLN A 58 -5.59 10.74 5.54
N GLN A 59 -5.55 11.55 4.47
CA GLN A 59 -5.05 11.09 3.18
C GLN A 59 -3.52 11.06 3.18
N ARG A 60 -2.97 9.99 2.61
CA ARG A 60 -1.54 9.75 2.45
C ARG A 60 -1.26 9.39 1.01
N THR A 61 -0.31 10.10 0.43
CA THR A 61 0.21 9.81 -0.91
C THR A 61 1.55 9.10 -0.77
N SER A 62 1.73 8.00 -1.49
CA SER A 62 2.98 7.26 -1.52
C SER A 62 3.33 6.85 -2.94
N THR A 63 4.57 7.12 -3.32
CA THR A 63 5.11 6.81 -4.65
C THR A 63 6.05 5.63 -4.53
N PHE A 64 5.92 4.65 -5.43
CA PHE A 64 6.75 3.45 -5.46
C PHE A 64 7.23 3.22 -6.89
N GLY A 65 8.51 2.90 -7.05
CA GLY A 65 9.07 2.49 -8.34
C GLY A 65 8.76 1.04 -8.69
N GLU A 66 9.29 0.61 -9.83
CA GLU A 66 9.23 -0.79 -10.28
C GLU A 66 10.05 -1.73 -9.39
N ASP A 67 11.12 -1.24 -8.77
CA ASP A 67 11.92 -2.06 -7.85
C ASP A 67 11.42 -1.95 -6.39
N ASP A 68 10.44 -1.09 -6.13
CA ASP A 68 9.89 -0.92 -4.79
C ASP A 68 8.86 -2.01 -4.46
N MET A 69 8.85 -2.40 -3.18
CA MET A 69 7.90 -3.34 -2.62
C MET A 69 6.93 -2.62 -1.68
N VAL A 70 5.67 -3.05 -1.70
CA VAL A 70 4.61 -2.56 -0.81
C VAL A 70 4.16 -3.71 0.07
N ARG A 71 3.95 -3.45 1.36
CA ARG A 71 3.36 -4.45 2.27
C ARG A 71 1.84 -4.39 2.18
N ARG A 72 1.20 -5.48 1.77
CA ARG A 72 -0.26 -5.62 1.78
C ARG A 72 -0.70 -6.43 3.00
N TYR A 73 -1.58 -5.85 3.80
CA TYR A 73 -2.28 -6.56 4.85
C TYR A 73 -3.49 -7.25 4.21
N ALA A 74 -3.59 -8.57 4.31
CA ALA A 74 -4.84 -9.25 3.98
C ALA A 74 -5.86 -8.96 5.08
N ALA A 75 -7.10 -8.72 4.70
CA ALA A 75 -8.19 -8.64 5.65
C ALA A 75 -8.23 -9.94 6.46
N ALA A 76 -8.22 -9.82 7.79
CA ALA A 76 -8.45 -10.94 8.68
C ALA A 76 -9.77 -11.61 8.26
N SER A 77 -9.69 -12.82 7.70
CA SER A 77 -10.86 -13.71 7.63
C SER A 77 -11.26 -14.14 9.03
#